data_AF-A0A529HT45-F1
#
_entry.id   AF-A0A529HT45-F1
#
_cell.length_a   1.000
_cell.length_b   1.000
_cell.length_c   1.000
_cell.angle_alpha   90.00
_cell.angle_beta   90.00
_cell.angle_gamma   90.00
#
_symmetry.space_group_name_H-M   'P 1'
#
loop_
_entity.id
_entity.type
_entity.pdbx_description
1 polymer ?
#
loop_
_entity_poly.entity_id
_entity_poly.type
_entity_poly.pdbx_seq_one_letter_code
_entity_poly.pdbx_strand_id
1 'polypeptide(L)'
;MTDPTRLPADGLFIGRARTSETAYPLVVTVRDGMVFDITSSAAPTVRDLCELPDPAGYVRSAKGKPIGALEDITANSFEAERDAKKPFLLSPADLQAVKASGVTFVVSLLERVIEEQARGSAEKADAIRADIAGLIGHDLSKLKPGSPEAMEIKAKLIQRGAWSQYLEVGIGPDAEIFTKCQPMASVGFGADVGLHPVSTWNNPEPE
;
A
#
# COMPACT_ATOMS: atom_id res chain seq x y z
N MET A 1 -13.48 -16.92 -5.15
CA MET A 1 -13.07 -15.65 -5.76
C MET A 1 -13.64 -14.55 -4.91
N THR A 2 -12.80 -13.61 -4.45
CA THR A 2 -13.26 -12.37 -3.81
C THR A 2 -14.03 -11.56 -4.85
N ASP A 3 -15.26 -11.18 -4.51
CA ASP A 3 -16.05 -10.25 -5.32
C ASP A 3 -15.28 -8.92 -5.41
N PRO A 4 -14.83 -8.50 -6.61
CA PRO A 4 -14.00 -7.30 -6.79
C PRO A 4 -14.79 -6.00 -6.53
N THR A 5 -16.10 -6.11 -6.37
CA THR A 5 -17.00 -4.97 -6.12
C THR A 5 -17.42 -4.85 -4.66
N ARG A 6 -16.93 -5.77 -3.81
CA ARG A 6 -17.27 -5.82 -2.39
C ARG A 6 -16.57 -4.70 -1.62
N LEU A 7 -17.21 -3.55 -1.60
CA LEU A 7 -16.86 -2.45 -0.72
C LEU A 7 -17.21 -2.80 0.75
N PRO A 8 -16.55 -2.14 1.73
CA PRO A 8 -17.02 -2.12 3.12
C PRO A 8 -18.52 -1.80 3.22
N ALA A 9 -19.21 -2.38 4.21
CA ALA A 9 -20.65 -2.20 4.39
C ALA A 9 -21.05 -0.73 4.64
N ASP A 10 -20.16 0.02 5.28
CA ASP A 10 -20.32 1.43 5.57
C ASP A 10 -19.10 2.21 5.10
N GLY A 11 -19.31 3.43 4.61
CA GLY A 11 -18.23 4.33 4.22
C GLY A 11 -18.65 5.36 3.19
N LEU A 12 -17.76 6.32 2.95
CA LEU A 12 -17.80 7.17 1.76
C LEU A 12 -16.61 6.80 0.89
N PHE A 13 -16.90 6.35 -0.33
CA PHE A 13 -15.87 5.88 -1.25
C PHE A 13 -15.55 7.00 -2.22
N ILE A 14 -14.25 7.28 -2.39
CA ILE A 14 -13.73 8.20 -3.39
C ILE A 14 -12.80 7.46 -4.32
N GLY A 15 -12.80 7.83 -5.59
CA GLY A 15 -11.89 7.26 -6.57
C GLY A 15 -11.80 8.13 -7.80
N ARG A 16 -11.20 7.57 -8.85
CA ARG A 16 -11.19 8.19 -10.17
C ARG A 16 -11.67 7.21 -11.23
N ALA A 17 -12.32 7.75 -12.26
CA ALA A 17 -12.72 6.98 -13.43
C ALA A 17 -12.41 7.76 -14.71
N ARG A 18 -12.25 7.05 -15.81
CA ARG A 18 -12.26 7.63 -17.15
C ARG A 18 -13.55 7.24 -17.86
N THR A 19 -14.12 8.15 -18.63
CA THR A 19 -15.23 7.88 -19.55
C THR A 19 -14.84 8.30 -20.97
N SER A 20 -15.66 7.96 -21.96
CA SER A 20 -15.49 8.45 -23.33
C SER A 20 -16.11 9.84 -23.56
N GLU A 21 -16.91 10.34 -22.63
CA GLU A 21 -17.63 11.61 -22.76
C GLU A 21 -16.74 12.82 -22.49
N THR A 22 -15.67 12.65 -21.72
CA THR A 22 -14.72 13.70 -21.35
C THR A 22 -13.28 13.30 -21.66
N ALA A 23 -12.43 14.30 -21.91
CA ALA A 23 -11.00 14.07 -22.14
C ALA A 23 -10.19 13.92 -20.84
N TYR A 24 -10.79 14.23 -19.69
CA TYR A 24 -10.14 14.28 -18.38
C TYR A 24 -10.67 13.19 -17.43
N PRO A 25 -9.85 12.73 -16.48
CA PRO A 25 -10.30 11.87 -15.38
C PRO A 25 -11.41 12.53 -14.57
N LEU A 26 -12.37 11.73 -14.12
CA LEU A 26 -13.43 12.13 -13.22
C LEU A 26 -13.08 11.76 -11.78
N VAL A 27 -13.39 12.64 -10.83
CA VAL A 27 -13.46 12.31 -9.40
C VAL A 27 -14.81 11.67 -9.15
N VAL A 28 -14.81 10.44 -8.61
CA VAL A 28 -16.04 9.65 -8.47
C VAL A 28 -16.31 9.21 -7.05
N THR A 29 -17.58 8.94 -6.76
CA THR A 29 -18.04 8.27 -5.54
C THR A 29 -19.01 7.13 -5.87
N VAL A 30 -19.21 6.21 -4.94
CA VAL A 30 -20.14 5.08 -5.09
C VAL A 30 -21.29 5.22 -4.11
N ARG A 31 -22.52 5.05 -4.60
CA ARG A 31 -23.75 5.00 -3.79
C ARG A 31 -24.64 3.90 -4.34
N ASP A 32 -25.06 2.99 -3.47
CA ASP A 32 -26.00 1.91 -3.81
C ASP A 32 -25.59 1.13 -5.08
N GLY A 33 -24.29 0.81 -5.20
CA GLY A 33 -23.73 0.09 -6.36
C GLY A 33 -23.60 0.91 -7.65
N MET A 34 -23.93 2.21 -7.63
CA MET A 34 -23.83 3.11 -8.78
C MET A 34 -22.66 4.09 -8.59
N VAL A 35 -21.87 4.30 -9.65
CA VAL A 35 -20.76 5.25 -9.65
C VAL A 35 -21.25 6.61 -10.13
N PHE A 36 -20.90 7.66 -9.39
CA PHE A 36 -21.27 9.04 -9.67
C PHE A 36 -20.02 9.88 -9.90
N ASP A 37 -19.99 10.62 -11.01
CA ASP A 37 -19.07 11.73 -11.24
C ASP A 37 -19.45 12.91 -10.32
N ILE A 38 -18.52 13.29 -9.44
CA ILE A 38 -18.64 14.42 -8.51
C ILE A 38 -17.58 15.50 -8.80
N THR A 39 -16.93 15.43 -9.96
CA THR A 39 -15.93 16.41 -10.41
C THR A 39 -16.56 17.80 -10.42
N SER A 40 -15.88 18.77 -9.79
CA SER A 40 -16.34 20.15 -9.76
C SER A 40 -15.15 21.11 -9.77
N SER A 41 -15.39 22.40 -9.98
CA SER A 41 -14.35 23.42 -9.85
C SER A 41 -13.80 23.55 -8.42
N ALA A 42 -14.58 23.16 -7.40
CA ALA A 42 -14.15 23.17 -6.01
C ALA A 42 -13.29 21.94 -5.66
N ALA A 43 -13.44 20.85 -6.41
CA ALA A 43 -12.70 19.60 -6.22
C ALA A 43 -12.44 18.93 -7.59
N PRO A 44 -11.54 19.49 -8.42
CA PRO A 44 -11.25 18.95 -9.75
C PRO A 44 -10.35 17.70 -9.68
N THR A 45 -9.71 17.46 -8.54
CA THR A 45 -8.86 16.29 -8.26
C THR A 45 -9.24 15.68 -6.91
N VAL A 46 -8.87 14.42 -6.70
CA VAL A 46 -8.96 13.74 -5.40
C VAL A 46 -8.08 14.43 -4.37
N ARG A 47 -6.89 14.92 -4.76
CA ARG A 47 -6.04 15.75 -3.90
C ARG A 47 -6.81 16.96 -3.38
N ASP A 48 -7.46 17.71 -4.27
CA ASP A 48 -8.21 18.92 -3.87
C ASP A 48 -9.42 18.57 -3.01
N LEU A 49 -10.13 17.49 -3.34
CA LEU A 49 -11.23 16.96 -2.54
C LEU A 49 -10.78 16.66 -1.10
N CYS A 50 -9.67 15.94 -0.94
CA CYS A 50 -9.15 15.54 0.37
C CYS A 50 -8.64 16.72 1.20
N GLU A 51 -8.29 17.85 0.57
CA GLU A 51 -7.83 19.06 1.25
C GLU A 51 -8.96 20.06 1.55
N LEU A 52 -10.20 19.76 1.19
CA LEU A 52 -11.35 20.56 1.63
C LEU A 52 -11.45 20.57 3.17
N PRO A 53 -12.05 21.62 3.78
CA PRO A 53 -12.27 21.65 5.23
C PRO A 53 -13.14 20.50 5.75
N ASP A 54 -14.07 20.01 4.92
CA ASP A 54 -14.92 18.85 5.22
C ASP A 54 -15.07 17.95 3.98
N PRO A 55 -14.07 17.09 3.68
CA PRO A 55 -14.09 16.21 2.51
C PRO A 55 -15.25 15.22 2.57
N ALA A 56 -15.54 14.68 3.75
CA ALA A 56 -16.61 13.71 3.95
C ALA A 56 -17.99 14.35 3.73
N GLY A 57 -18.24 15.54 4.26
CA GLY A 57 -19.46 16.30 4.01
C GLY A 57 -19.63 16.67 2.54
N TYR A 58 -18.53 17.05 1.87
CA TYR A 58 -18.54 17.29 0.43
C TYR A 58 -18.99 16.04 -0.35
N VAL A 59 -18.34 14.89 -0.15
CA VAL A 59 -18.69 13.63 -0.85
C VAL A 59 -20.12 13.19 -0.56
N ARG A 60 -20.59 13.37 0.68
CA ARG A 60 -21.96 13.02 1.08
C ARG A 60 -23.02 13.89 0.38
N SER A 61 -22.74 15.18 0.18
CA SER A 61 -23.70 16.15 -0.36
C SER A 61 -23.61 16.35 -1.87
N ALA A 62 -22.47 16.02 -2.49
CA ALA A 62 -22.25 16.20 -3.92
C ALA A 62 -23.26 15.37 -4.73
N LYS A 63 -24.24 16.01 -5.39
CA LYS A 63 -25.26 15.28 -6.15
C LYS A 63 -24.65 14.34 -7.19
N GLY A 64 -23.69 14.88 -7.95
CA GLY A 64 -22.99 14.17 -9.02
C GLY A 64 -23.89 13.74 -10.18
N LYS A 65 -23.31 13.04 -11.15
CA LYS A 65 -24.02 12.43 -12.28
C LYS A 65 -23.69 10.94 -12.35
N PRO A 66 -24.67 10.04 -12.48
CA PRO A 66 -24.39 8.62 -12.60
C PRO A 66 -23.64 8.34 -13.90
N ILE A 67 -22.59 7.50 -13.84
CA ILE A 67 -21.79 7.11 -15.01
C ILE A 67 -21.86 5.60 -15.31
N GLY A 68 -22.46 4.81 -14.40
CA GLY A 68 -22.67 3.37 -14.60
C GLY A 68 -22.63 2.58 -13.29
N ALA A 69 -23.07 1.32 -13.35
CA ALA A 69 -22.98 0.42 -12.22
C ALA A 69 -21.51 0.10 -11.89
N LEU A 70 -21.17 -0.01 -10.61
CA LEU A 70 -19.82 -0.34 -10.16
C LEU A 70 -19.36 -1.68 -10.73
N GLU A 71 -20.25 -2.66 -10.79
CA GLU A 71 -19.97 -3.99 -11.36
C GLU A 71 -19.52 -3.90 -12.82
N ASP A 72 -20.28 -3.18 -13.66
CA ASP A 72 -19.96 -3.00 -15.08
C ASP A 72 -18.63 -2.26 -15.28
N ILE A 73 -18.39 -1.21 -14.50
CA ILE A 73 -17.18 -0.40 -14.59
C ILE A 73 -15.96 -1.20 -14.11
N THR A 74 -16.11 -1.98 -13.04
CA THR A 74 -15.04 -2.86 -12.53
C THR A 74 -14.70 -3.95 -13.53
N ALA A 75 -15.71 -4.56 -14.15
CA ALA A 75 -15.51 -5.54 -15.21
C ALA A 75 -14.76 -4.94 -16.42
N ASN A 76 -15.10 -3.72 -16.83
CA ASN A 76 -14.41 -3.02 -17.92
C ASN A 76 -13.03 -2.45 -17.53
N SER A 77 -12.61 -2.55 -16.27
CA SER A 77 -11.33 -2.00 -15.82
C SER A 77 -10.12 -2.87 -16.15
N PHE A 78 -10.33 -4.17 -16.42
CA PHE A 78 -9.27 -5.08 -16.85
C PHE A 78 -8.73 -4.70 -18.23
N GLU A 79 -7.46 -4.32 -18.31
CA GLU A 79 -6.85 -3.71 -19.49
C GLU A 79 -6.91 -4.59 -20.74
N ALA A 80 -6.74 -5.91 -20.59
CA ALA A 80 -6.75 -6.87 -21.68
C ALA A 80 -8.09 -6.90 -22.47
N GLU A 81 -9.21 -6.62 -21.82
CA GLU A 81 -10.56 -6.71 -22.40
C GLU A 81 -11.31 -5.36 -22.40
N ARG A 82 -10.60 -4.28 -22.03
CA ARG A 82 -11.19 -2.94 -21.83
C ARG A 82 -11.77 -2.38 -23.14
N ASP A 83 -13.05 -2.03 -23.10
CA ASP A 83 -13.69 -1.19 -24.13
C ASP A 83 -13.44 0.28 -23.80
N ALA A 84 -12.64 0.96 -24.64
CA ALA A 84 -12.30 2.37 -24.48
C ALA A 84 -13.51 3.32 -24.56
N LYS A 85 -14.67 2.85 -25.06
CA LYS A 85 -15.93 3.62 -25.09
C LYS A 85 -16.73 3.51 -23.78
N LYS A 86 -16.35 2.62 -22.87
CA LYS A 86 -17.03 2.41 -21.60
C LYS A 86 -16.21 2.98 -20.45
N PRO A 87 -16.85 3.37 -19.33
CA PRO A 87 -16.11 3.83 -18.18
C PRO A 87 -15.21 2.75 -17.59
N PHE A 88 -14.07 3.16 -17.01
CA PHE A 88 -13.17 2.28 -16.27
C PHE A 88 -12.50 3.02 -15.12
N LEU A 89 -12.06 2.28 -14.11
CA LEU A 89 -11.41 2.84 -12.92
C LEU A 89 -9.97 3.25 -13.20
N LEU A 90 -9.55 4.34 -12.56
CA LEU A 90 -8.17 4.78 -12.50
C LEU A 90 -7.66 4.60 -11.06
N SER A 91 -6.36 4.78 -10.84
CA SER A 91 -5.82 4.85 -9.46
C SER A 91 -6.61 5.92 -8.67
N PRO A 92 -6.97 5.70 -7.40
CA PRO A 92 -7.63 6.75 -6.62
C PRO A 92 -6.69 7.92 -6.29
N ALA A 93 -5.37 7.73 -6.32
CA ALA A 93 -4.38 8.77 -6.04
C ALA A 93 -3.94 9.49 -7.33
N ASP A 94 -4.23 10.79 -7.45
CA ASP A 94 -3.75 11.67 -8.52
C ASP A 94 -2.45 12.40 -8.14
N LEU A 95 -2.57 13.57 -7.52
CA LEU A 95 -1.48 14.50 -7.27
C LEU A 95 -0.91 14.33 -5.85
N GLN A 96 -1.42 13.37 -5.08
CA GLN A 96 -0.86 13.01 -3.79
C GLN A 96 0.53 12.38 -3.93
N ALA A 97 1.40 12.67 -2.97
CA ALA A 97 2.66 11.95 -2.84
C ALA A 97 2.38 10.52 -2.36
N VAL A 98 2.84 9.52 -3.11
CA VAL A 98 2.78 8.13 -2.68
C VAL A 98 4.07 7.77 -1.95
N LYS A 99 3.95 7.58 -0.64
CA LYS A 99 5.03 7.17 0.25
C LYS A 99 4.79 5.73 0.68
N ALA A 100 5.87 5.00 0.92
CA ALA A 100 5.83 3.66 1.47
C ALA A 100 6.81 3.57 2.64
N SER A 101 6.54 2.63 3.54
CA SER A 101 7.44 2.28 4.64
C SER A 101 7.80 0.81 4.52
N GLY A 102 9.09 0.54 4.33
CA GLY A 102 9.58 -0.82 4.29
C GLY A 102 9.84 -1.34 5.70
N VAL A 103 10.04 -2.66 5.80
CA VAL A 103 10.56 -3.30 7.01
C VAL A 103 9.64 -3.11 8.23
N THR A 104 8.33 -3.10 8.00
CA THR A 104 7.31 -2.91 9.05
C THR A 104 7.02 -4.19 9.85
N PHE A 105 7.55 -5.35 9.43
CA PHE A 105 7.41 -6.64 10.09
C PHE A 105 8.72 -7.11 10.73
N VAL A 106 8.91 -6.69 11.99
CA VAL A 106 10.13 -6.95 12.78
C VAL A 106 10.47 -8.45 12.89
N VAL A 107 9.46 -9.29 13.07
CA VAL A 107 9.65 -10.74 13.22
C VAL A 107 10.20 -11.35 11.93
N SER A 108 9.63 -11.00 10.78
CA SER A 108 10.09 -11.48 9.48
C SER A 108 11.52 -11.03 9.18
N LEU A 109 11.88 -9.81 9.59
CA LEU A 109 13.25 -9.32 9.49
C LEU A 109 14.21 -10.14 10.36
N LEU A 110 13.86 -10.37 11.63
CA LEU A 110 14.72 -11.09 12.56
C LEU A 110 14.97 -12.53 12.08
N GLU A 111 13.94 -13.24 11.62
CA GLU A 111 14.12 -14.57 11.05
C GLU A 111 15.04 -14.57 9.83
N ARG A 112 14.92 -13.57 8.94
CA ARG A 112 15.80 -13.45 7.78
C ARG A 112 17.26 -13.20 8.17
N VAL A 113 17.49 -12.34 9.18
CA VAL A 113 18.84 -12.12 9.73
C VAL A 113 19.40 -13.42 10.32
N ILE A 114 18.58 -14.20 11.03
CA ILE A 114 18.99 -15.50 11.60
C ILE A 114 19.36 -16.47 10.49
N GLU A 115 18.56 -16.59 9.43
CA GLU A 115 18.83 -17.47 8.28
C GLU A 115 20.15 -17.10 7.57
N GLU A 116 20.37 -15.82 7.32
CA GLU A 116 21.58 -15.31 6.67
C GLU A 116 22.84 -15.58 7.54
N GLN A 117 22.74 -15.40 8.86
CA GLN A 117 23.84 -15.69 9.79
C GLN A 117 24.09 -17.20 9.96
N ALA A 118 23.03 -18.00 9.96
CA ALA A 118 23.11 -19.45 10.08
C ALA A 118 23.70 -20.10 8.82
N ARG A 119 23.59 -19.46 7.64
CA ARG A 119 24.04 -19.98 6.34
C ARG A 119 23.56 -21.41 6.09
N GLY A 120 22.30 -21.69 6.46
CA GLY A 120 21.66 -23.01 6.33
C GLY A 120 21.96 -24.01 7.46
N SER A 121 22.73 -23.65 8.48
CA SER A 121 22.96 -24.51 9.65
C SER A 121 21.82 -24.37 10.68
N ALA A 122 21.00 -25.42 10.82
CA ALA A 122 19.89 -25.44 11.77
C ALA A 122 20.37 -25.20 13.22
N GLU A 123 21.45 -25.85 13.65
CA GLU A 123 22.01 -25.70 15.00
C GLU A 123 22.44 -24.25 15.31
N LYS A 124 23.06 -23.56 14.33
CA LYS A 124 23.42 -22.15 14.48
C LYS A 124 22.18 -21.25 14.54
N ALA A 125 21.18 -21.52 13.70
CA ALA A 125 19.93 -20.77 13.72
C ALA A 125 19.23 -20.88 15.09
N ASP A 126 19.15 -22.09 15.65
CA ASP A 126 18.52 -22.33 16.94
C ASP A 126 19.30 -21.71 18.10
N ALA A 127 20.64 -21.74 18.06
CA ALA A 127 21.46 -21.03 19.04
C ALA A 127 21.22 -19.51 18.99
N ILE A 128 21.12 -18.92 17.78
CA ILE A 128 20.83 -17.50 17.63
C ILE A 128 19.41 -17.18 18.13
N ARG A 129 18.40 -18.00 17.80
CA ARG A 129 17.03 -17.83 18.32
C ARG A 129 16.97 -17.89 19.84
N ALA A 130 17.63 -18.87 20.44
CA ALA A 130 17.65 -19.03 21.90
C ALA A 130 18.29 -17.82 22.60
N ASP A 131 19.39 -17.30 22.04
CA ASP A 131 20.05 -16.10 22.54
C ASP A 131 19.16 -14.85 22.45
N ILE A 132 18.47 -14.66 21.31
CA ILE A 132 17.53 -13.54 21.13
C ILE A 132 16.33 -13.70 22.08
N ALA A 133 15.78 -14.91 22.24
CA ALA A 133 14.68 -15.19 23.16
C ALA A 133 15.05 -14.97 24.65
N GLY A 134 16.31 -15.23 25.02
CA GLY A 134 16.83 -14.98 26.36
C GLY A 134 16.89 -13.49 26.75
N LEU A 135 16.81 -12.58 25.78
CA LEU A 135 16.91 -11.13 25.98
C LEU A 135 15.57 -10.42 26.16
N ILE A 136 14.54 -10.93 25.51
CA ILE A 136 13.27 -10.23 25.29
C ILE A 136 12.16 -10.88 26.12
N GLY A 137 12.42 -12.08 26.63
CA GLY A 137 11.38 -13.04 26.92
C GLY A 137 10.95 -13.76 25.64
N HIS A 138 10.16 -14.82 25.80
CA HIS A 138 9.90 -15.81 24.74
C HIS A 138 9.14 -15.31 23.49
N ASP A 139 8.81 -14.02 23.36
CA ASP A 139 7.90 -13.54 22.33
C ASP A 139 8.42 -12.30 21.56
N LEU A 140 9.10 -12.57 20.44
CA LEU A 140 9.62 -11.56 19.50
C LEU A 140 8.53 -10.70 18.87
N SER A 141 7.27 -11.17 18.83
CA SER A 141 6.17 -10.42 18.24
C SER A 141 5.80 -9.17 19.04
N LYS A 142 6.22 -9.09 20.31
CA LYS A 142 5.99 -7.94 21.20
C LYS A 142 7.11 -6.92 21.16
N LEU A 143 8.17 -7.17 20.39
CA LEU A 143 9.29 -6.24 20.29
C LEU A 143 8.85 -4.94 19.62
N LYS A 144 8.97 -3.83 20.35
CA LYS A 144 8.67 -2.51 19.82
C LYS A 144 9.94 -1.87 19.25
N PRO A 145 9.99 -1.50 17.96
CA PRO A 145 11.12 -0.75 17.40
C PRO A 145 11.44 0.51 18.22
N GLY A 146 12.72 0.80 18.40
CA GLY A 146 13.23 1.92 19.19
C GLY A 146 13.10 1.79 20.71
N SER A 147 12.52 0.70 21.23
CA SER A 147 12.49 0.43 22.69
C SER A 147 13.88 0.13 23.26
N PRO A 148 14.10 0.30 24.58
CA PRO A 148 15.36 -0.09 25.23
C PRO A 148 15.76 -1.55 24.92
N GLU A 149 14.79 -2.48 24.95
CA GLU A 149 14.98 -3.89 24.65
C GLU A 149 15.41 -4.09 23.18
N ALA A 150 14.74 -3.40 22.24
CA ALA A 150 15.09 -3.39 20.82
C ALA A 150 16.53 -2.91 20.58
N MET A 151 16.93 -1.85 21.27
CA MET A 151 18.29 -1.30 21.16
C MET A 151 19.35 -2.23 21.76
N GLU A 152 19.05 -2.98 22.83
CA GLU A 152 19.97 -3.98 23.38
C GLU A 152 20.19 -5.15 22.40
N ILE A 153 19.11 -5.68 21.79
CA ILE A 153 19.22 -6.73 20.77
C ILE A 153 20.06 -6.25 19.59
N LYS A 154 19.75 -5.05 19.10
CA LYS A 154 20.49 -4.43 17.99
C LYS A 154 21.97 -4.34 18.32
N ALA A 155 22.34 -3.87 19.52
CA ALA A 155 23.73 -3.80 19.95
C ALA A 155 24.41 -5.19 19.97
N LYS A 156 23.72 -6.24 20.44
CA LYS A 156 24.26 -7.61 20.48
C LYS A 156 24.41 -8.23 19.09
N LEU A 157 23.45 -8.01 18.20
CA LEU A 157 23.55 -8.44 16.81
C LEU A 157 24.73 -7.75 16.10
N ILE A 158 24.95 -6.45 16.36
CA ILE A 158 26.11 -5.71 15.87
C ILE A 158 27.43 -6.31 16.40
N GLN A 159 27.54 -6.58 17.69
CA GLN A 159 28.73 -7.19 18.29
C GLN A 159 29.07 -8.56 17.70
N ARG A 160 28.08 -9.28 17.17
CA ARG A 160 28.23 -10.57 16.50
C ARG A 160 28.50 -10.47 14.99
N GLY A 161 28.61 -9.25 14.46
CA GLY A 161 28.82 -9.02 13.03
C GLY A 161 27.57 -9.22 12.17
N ALA A 162 26.37 -9.22 12.78
CA ALA A 162 25.09 -9.35 12.10
C ALA A 162 24.45 -7.99 11.77
N TRP A 163 25.26 -6.93 11.67
CA TRP A 163 24.76 -5.61 11.29
C TRP A 163 24.26 -5.59 9.83
N SER A 164 23.12 -4.95 9.61
CA SER A 164 22.60 -4.64 8.27
C SER A 164 21.79 -3.34 8.32
N GLN A 165 21.59 -2.69 7.17
CA GLN A 165 20.72 -1.51 7.07
C GLN A 165 19.28 -1.84 7.47
N TYR A 166 18.81 -3.05 7.19
CA TYR A 166 17.49 -3.51 7.60
C TYR A 166 17.35 -3.57 9.12
N LEU A 167 18.40 -3.96 9.85
CA LEU A 167 18.41 -3.96 11.30
C LEU A 167 18.25 -2.54 11.88
N GLU A 168 18.85 -1.55 11.20
CA GLU A 168 18.75 -0.15 11.60
C GLU A 168 17.30 0.34 11.58
N VAL A 169 16.56 0.04 10.51
CA VAL A 169 15.19 0.56 10.30
C VAL A 169 14.10 -0.34 10.89
N GLY A 170 14.34 -1.65 10.97
CA GLY A 170 13.35 -2.61 11.50
C GLY A 170 13.32 -2.68 13.02
N ILE A 171 14.43 -2.38 13.70
CA ILE A 171 14.54 -2.45 15.17
C ILE A 171 14.88 -1.08 15.77
N GLY A 172 15.55 -0.21 15.02
CA GLY A 172 15.87 1.13 15.50
C GLY A 172 14.65 2.04 15.63
N PRO A 173 14.88 3.29 16.10
CA PRO A 173 13.82 4.26 16.32
C PRO A 173 13.32 4.91 15.02
N ASP A 174 14.11 4.85 13.94
CA ASP A 174 13.84 5.53 12.69
C ASP A 174 13.30 4.56 11.64
N ALA A 175 12.07 4.80 11.19
CA ALA A 175 11.45 3.98 10.16
C ALA A 175 12.04 4.26 8.77
N GLU A 176 12.12 3.23 7.93
CA GLU A 176 12.37 3.41 6.51
C GLU A 176 11.15 4.10 5.87
N ILE A 177 11.35 5.24 5.22
CA ILE A 177 10.33 5.96 4.46
C ILE A 177 10.90 6.35 3.10
N PHE A 178 10.21 5.96 2.03
CA PHE A 178 10.64 6.29 0.67
C PHE A 178 9.48 6.75 -0.22
N THR A 179 9.82 7.47 -1.30
CA THR A 179 8.86 7.83 -2.34
C THR A 179 8.64 6.61 -3.24
N LYS A 180 7.45 6.01 -3.21
CA LYS A 180 7.15 4.80 -3.99
C LYS A 180 7.02 5.11 -5.47
N CYS A 181 6.36 6.22 -5.81
CA CYS A 181 6.20 6.66 -7.19
C CYS A 181 5.99 8.18 -7.28
N GLN A 182 6.15 8.71 -8.50
CA GLN A 182 5.77 10.09 -8.81
C GLN A 182 4.24 10.25 -8.78
N PRO A 183 3.72 11.48 -8.61
CA PRO A 183 2.31 11.77 -8.83
C PRO A 183 1.82 11.24 -10.18
N MET A 184 0.59 10.70 -10.22
CA MET A 184 -0.04 10.07 -11.39
C MET A 184 0.67 8.82 -11.95
N ALA A 185 1.71 8.29 -11.29
CA ALA A 185 2.40 7.07 -11.74
C ALA A 185 1.79 5.77 -11.20
N SER A 186 0.89 5.84 -10.21
CA SER A 186 0.17 4.68 -9.70
C SER A 186 -0.94 4.24 -10.67
N VAL A 187 -1.16 2.93 -10.75
CA VAL A 187 -2.20 2.34 -11.61
C VAL A 187 -3.41 1.89 -10.78
N GLY A 188 -4.57 1.85 -11.43
CA GLY A 188 -5.84 1.47 -10.80
C GLY A 188 -6.12 -0.03 -10.86
N PHE A 189 -7.26 -0.42 -10.31
CA PHE A 189 -7.75 -1.79 -10.40
C PHE A 189 -7.85 -2.27 -11.86
N GLY A 190 -7.36 -3.48 -12.15
CA GLY A 190 -7.41 -4.09 -13.47
C GLY A 190 -6.42 -3.54 -14.51
N ALA A 191 -5.61 -2.53 -14.16
CA ALA A 191 -4.55 -2.03 -15.04
C ALA A 191 -3.30 -2.91 -14.99
N ASP A 192 -2.55 -2.93 -16.08
CA ASP A 192 -1.26 -3.62 -16.13
C ASP A 192 -0.20 -2.85 -15.33
N VAL A 193 0.63 -3.59 -14.58
CA VAL A 193 1.79 -3.05 -13.87
C VAL A 193 3.04 -3.17 -14.75
N GLY A 194 3.84 -2.10 -14.82
CA GLY A 194 5.08 -2.09 -15.58
C GLY A 194 6.21 -2.82 -14.87
N LEU A 195 6.95 -3.65 -15.60
CA LEU A 195 8.23 -4.20 -15.16
C LEU A 195 9.38 -3.52 -15.90
N HIS A 196 10.43 -3.17 -15.19
CA HIS A 196 11.61 -2.60 -15.83
C HIS A 196 12.26 -3.66 -16.75
N PRO A 197 12.56 -3.38 -18.03
CA PRO A 197 12.98 -4.41 -19.00
C PRO A 197 14.25 -5.19 -18.63
N VAL A 198 15.13 -4.59 -17.82
CA VAL A 198 16.38 -5.24 -17.35
C VAL A 198 16.19 -6.07 -16.07
N SER A 199 15.02 -5.99 -15.42
CA SER A 199 14.78 -6.68 -14.17
C SER A 199 14.47 -8.15 -14.43
N THR A 200 15.28 -9.04 -13.87
CA THR A 200 15.12 -10.50 -14.01
C THR A 200 14.37 -11.15 -12.85
N TRP A 201 14.11 -10.40 -11.79
CA TRP A 201 13.35 -10.85 -10.62
C TRP A 201 12.52 -9.70 -10.06
N ASN A 202 11.20 -9.88 -10.01
CA ASN A 202 10.26 -8.91 -9.44
C ASN A 202 9.22 -9.69 -8.64
N ASN A 203 8.86 -9.18 -7.47
CA ASN A 203 7.85 -9.78 -6.61
C ASN A 203 6.84 -8.70 -6.21
N PRO A 204 5.52 -8.95 -6.31
CA PRO A 204 4.54 -8.07 -5.69
C PRO A 204 4.72 -8.08 -4.17
N GLU A 205 4.62 -6.90 -3.57
CA GLU A 205 4.68 -6.69 -2.12
C GLU A 205 3.28 -6.22 -1.67
N PRO A 206 2.41 -7.13 -1.18
CA PRO A 206 1.09 -6.75 -0.69
C PRO A 206 1.24 -5.99 0.63
N GLU A 207 0.77 -4.74 0.65
CA GLU A 207 0.79 -3.79 1.77
C GLU A 207 -0.63 -3.33 2.13
#